data_AF-A0A9D9YHF7-F1
#
_entry.id   AF-A0A9D9YHF7-F1
#
_cell.length_a   1.000
_cell.length_b   1.000
_cell.length_c   1.000
_cell.angle_alpha   90.00
_cell.angle_beta   90.00
_cell.angle_gamma   90.00
#
_symmetry.space_group_name_H-M   'P 1'
#
loop_
_entity.id
_entity.type
_entity.pdbx_description
1 polymer ?
#
loop_
_entity_poly.entity_id
_entity_poly.type
_entity_poly.pdbx_seq_one_letter_code
_entity_poly.pdbx_strand_id
1 'polypeptide(L)'
;MKSKRKHFLALSLASIGAIGAFASVSAASIQSGLTNKDRDEVRTAIKQAVTAGDYQAYLATTKEYKIGVPVLTESQFSVMVQAHKLRALGDNAGAKKLLDDAKITPPQSKEGNGGMGSKLGKRKDMTAFTDTQKTVMRQALLLRKEGKTTEADTLLKNAGINTPFHKGGKGGEGMKTFMSGLTDTQKAIMDQAHTLMENGKKDEASVLIKNAGITLPLRSQLQ
;
A
#
# COMPACT_ATOMS: atom_id res chain seq x y z
N MET A 1 44.03 22.82 43.89
CA MET A 1 44.04 21.60 43.03
C MET A 1 42.64 21.43 42.41
N LYS A 2 42.49 21.58 41.09
CA LYS A 2 41.19 21.47 40.39
C LYS A 2 41.01 20.05 39.84
N SER A 3 40.06 19.31 40.38
CA SER A 3 39.74 17.94 39.94
C SER A 3 38.86 17.96 38.68
N LYS A 4 39.34 17.32 37.60
CA LYS A 4 38.59 17.10 36.35
C LYS A 4 37.72 15.85 36.51
N ARG A 5 36.40 16.01 36.54
CA ARG A 5 35.46 14.88 36.49
C ARG A 5 35.33 14.41 35.04
N LYS A 6 35.69 13.15 34.77
CA LYS A 6 35.45 12.48 33.49
C LYS A 6 34.01 11.99 33.47
N HIS A 7 33.20 12.48 32.54
CA HIS A 7 31.85 11.94 32.31
C HIS A 7 31.99 10.74 31.37
N PHE A 8 31.92 9.54 31.95
CA PHE A 8 31.71 8.30 31.20
C PHE A 8 30.26 8.31 30.70
N LEU A 9 30.10 8.43 29.39
CA LEU A 9 28.83 8.29 28.70
C LEU A 9 28.48 6.80 28.68
N ALA A 10 27.75 6.34 29.69
CA ALA A 10 27.17 5.01 29.71
C ALA A 10 26.05 4.95 28.66
N LEU A 11 26.38 4.44 27.47
CA LEU A 11 25.41 4.11 26.44
C LEU A 11 24.59 2.91 26.94
N SER A 12 23.49 3.18 27.66
CA SER A 12 22.59 2.13 28.10
C SER A 12 21.88 1.56 26.86
N LEU A 13 22.29 0.37 26.45
CA LEU A 13 21.54 -0.44 25.50
C LEU A 13 20.20 -0.79 26.18
N ALA A 14 19.15 -0.03 25.88
CA ALA A 14 17.81 -0.33 26.36
C ALA A 14 17.39 -1.68 25.75
N SER A 15 17.41 -2.71 26.59
CA SER A 15 16.85 -4.03 26.31
C SER A 15 15.37 -3.86 25.95
N ILE A 16 15.05 -4.05 24.67
CA ILE A 16 13.67 -4.14 24.18
C ILE A 16 13.05 -5.38 24.83
N GLY A 17 12.18 -5.12 25.81
CA GLY A 17 11.42 -6.14 26.52
C GLY A 17 10.22 -6.66 25.72
N ALA A 18 9.75 -7.81 26.20
CA ALA A 18 8.54 -8.56 25.81
C ALA A 18 8.62 -9.36 24.50
N ILE A 19 9.35 -10.49 24.56
CA ILE A 19 9.02 -11.66 23.73
C ILE A 19 7.69 -12.20 24.26
N GLY A 20 6.59 -11.81 23.60
CA GLY A 20 5.28 -12.42 23.81
C GLY A 20 5.35 -13.90 23.50
N ALA A 21 4.66 -14.71 24.31
CA ALA A 21 4.59 -16.15 24.16
C ALA A 21 4.10 -16.52 22.75
N PHE A 22 5.01 -17.01 21.91
CA PHE A 22 4.63 -17.67 20.66
C PHE A 22 4.06 -19.04 21.02
N ALA A 23 2.73 -19.13 20.98
CA ALA A 23 2.04 -20.41 20.97
C ALA A 23 2.59 -21.22 19.79
N SER A 24 3.29 -22.30 20.10
CA SER A 24 3.88 -23.23 19.14
C SER A 24 2.76 -23.89 18.33
N VAL A 25 2.55 -23.41 17.10
CA VAL A 25 1.70 -24.08 16.12
C VAL A 25 2.50 -25.23 15.53
N SER A 26 1.89 -26.41 15.55
CA SER A 26 2.48 -27.69 15.20
C SER A 26 2.81 -27.78 13.71
N ALA A 27 4.05 -28.17 13.43
CA ALA A 27 4.55 -28.48 12.10
C ALA A 27 3.76 -29.63 11.46
N ALA A 28 2.92 -29.32 10.47
CA ALA A 28 2.35 -30.29 9.54
C ALA A 28 2.71 -29.89 8.09
N SER A 29 3.30 -30.86 7.40
CA SER A 29 3.60 -30.94 5.97
C SER A 29 2.93 -29.92 5.04
N ILE A 30 3.76 -29.29 4.22
CA ILE A 30 3.35 -28.33 3.19
C ILE A 30 2.39 -28.97 2.20
N GLN A 31 1.15 -28.50 2.28
CA GLN A 31 0.09 -28.80 1.34
C GLN A 31 0.13 -27.83 0.16
N SER A 32 0.20 -28.36 -1.05
CA SER A 32 -0.34 -27.68 -2.24
C SER A 32 -1.83 -27.41 -1.99
N GLY A 33 -2.17 -26.22 -1.52
CA GLY A 33 -3.54 -25.90 -1.09
C GLY A 33 -3.73 -24.69 -0.17
N LEU A 34 -2.64 -24.00 0.24
CA LEU A 34 -2.78 -22.80 1.07
C LEU A 34 -3.78 -21.81 0.47
N THR A 35 -4.79 -21.48 1.27
CA THR A 35 -5.80 -20.50 0.90
C THR A 35 -5.14 -19.12 0.76
N ASN A 36 -5.82 -18.19 0.09
CA ASN A 36 -5.32 -16.81 0.02
C ASN A 36 -5.15 -16.20 1.41
N LYS A 37 -6.03 -16.56 2.36
CA LYS A 37 -5.98 -16.12 3.74
C LYS A 37 -4.68 -16.57 4.43
N ASP A 38 -4.36 -17.87 4.36
CA ASP A 38 -3.15 -18.40 4.99
C ASP A 38 -1.89 -17.73 4.42
N ARG A 39 -1.85 -17.48 3.10
CA ARG A 39 -0.73 -16.78 2.44
C ARG A 39 -0.55 -15.36 3.00
N ASP A 40 -1.65 -14.66 3.25
CA ASP A 40 -1.61 -13.30 3.76
C ASP A 40 -1.23 -13.26 5.26
N GLU A 41 -1.67 -14.24 6.05
CA GLU A 41 -1.23 -14.43 7.44
C GLU A 41 0.27 -14.68 7.50
N VAL A 42 0.80 -15.57 6.65
CA VAL A 42 2.24 -15.83 6.63
C VAL A 42 3.05 -14.62 6.17
N ARG A 43 2.59 -13.91 5.14
CA ARG A 43 3.23 -12.65 4.72
C ARG A 43 3.27 -11.64 5.85
N THR A 44 2.20 -11.57 6.66
CA THR A 44 2.12 -10.70 7.82
C THR A 44 3.11 -11.11 8.90
N ALA A 45 3.19 -12.41 9.24
CA ALA A 45 4.15 -12.93 10.22
C ALA A 45 5.60 -12.69 9.80
N ILE A 46 5.95 -12.98 8.54
CA ILE A 46 7.29 -12.68 7.99
C ILE A 46 7.59 -11.18 8.09
N LYS A 47 6.64 -10.31 7.71
CA LYS A 47 6.81 -8.86 7.79
C LYS A 47 7.05 -8.40 9.24
N GLN A 48 6.31 -8.94 10.20
CA GLN A 48 6.50 -8.65 11.62
C GLN A 48 7.87 -9.09 12.11
N ALA A 49 8.30 -10.31 11.80
CA ALA A 49 9.62 -10.82 12.15
C ALA A 49 10.74 -9.92 11.60
N VAL A 50 10.65 -9.48 10.33
CA VAL A 50 11.61 -8.55 9.72
C VAL A 50 11.57 -7.17 10.38
N THR A 51 10.39 -6.68 10.75
CA THR A 51 10.24 -5.38 11.43
C THR A 51 10.86 -5.41 12.83
N ALA A 52 10.65 -6.51 13.55
CA ALA A 52 11.22 -6.74 14.89
C ALA A 52 12.70 -7.12 14.86
N GLY A 53 13.23 -7.56 13.72
CA GLY A 53 14.58 -8.12 13.62
C GLY A 53 14.70 -9.52 14.25
N ASP A 54 13.59 -10.27 14.32
CA ASP A 54 13.54 -11.60 14.94
C ASP A 54 13.79 -12.70 13.89
N TYR A 55 15.04 -13.16 13.82
CA TYR A 55 15.44 -14.23 12.90
C TYR A 55 14.81 -15.58 13.24
N GLN A 56 14.56 -15.87 14.52
CA GLN A 56 13.99 -17.15 14.94
C GLN A 56 12.51 -17.24 14.54
N ALA A 57 11.75 -16.16 14.71
CA ALA A 57 10.38 -16.07 14.20
C ALA A 57 10.33 -16.22 12.68
N TYR A 58 11.25 -15.55 11.94
CA TYR A 58 11.36 -15.71 10.49
C TYR A 58 11.62 -17.16 10.06
N LEU A 59 12.56 -17.84 10.72
CA LEU A 59 12.88 -19.24 10.43
C LEU A 59 11.72 -20.18 10.73
N ALA A 60 11.03 -19.98 11.85
CA ALA A 60 9.86 -20.77 12.23
C ALA A 60 8.79 -20.68 11.13
N THR A 61 8.43 -19.46 10.74
CA THR A 61 7.43 -19.21 9.71
C THR A 61 7.86 -19.74 8.33
N THR A 62 9.12 -19.57 7.92
CA THR A 62 9.55 -20.02 6.57
C THR A 62 9.67 -21.54 6.44
N LYS A 63 10.06 -22.24 7.50
CA LYS A 63 10.14 -23.72 7.51
C LYS A 63 8.77 -24.38 7.46
N GLU A 64 7.80 -23.81 8.18
CA GLU A 64 6.45 -24.38 8.30
C GLU A 64 5.72 -24.40 6.95
N TYR A 65 5.80 -23.32 6.17
CA TYR A 65 4.90 -23.13 5.03
C TYR A 65 5.51 -23.43 3.63
N LYS A 66 6.80 -23.81 3.51
CA LYS A 66 7.62 -23.92 2.24
C LYS A 66 7.07 -23.03 1.10
N ILE A 67 6.96 -21.72 1.34
CA ILE A 67 6.27 -20.80 0.42
C ILE A 67 7.15 -20.41 -0.78
N GLY A 68 8.08 -21.26 -1.20
CA GLY A 68 9.08 -20.92 -2.22
C GLY A 68 9.96 -19.72 -1.85
N VAL A 69 9.92 -19.27 -0.59
CA VAL A 69 10.80 -18.22 -0.08
C VAL A 69 12.13 -18.87 0.26
N PRO A 70 13.26 -18.36 -0.26
CA PRO A 70 14.57 -18.89 0.08
C PRO A 70 14.82 -18.73 1.59
N VAL A 71 15.31 -19.81 2.21
CA VAL A 71 15.77 -19.76 3.60
C VAL A 71 17.06 -18.94 3.62
N LEU A 72 17.00 -17.77 4.26
CA LEU A 72 18.13 -16.86 4.38
C LEU A 72 19.01 -17.29 5.55
N THR A 73 20.31 -17.05 5.45
CA THR A 73 21.21 -17.11 6.63
C THR A 73 20.93 -15.95 7.58
N GLU A 74 21.41 -16.03 8.83
CA GLU A 74 21.25 -14.95 9.81
C GLU A 74 21.87 -13.62 9.33
N SER A 75 23.04 -13.70 8.68
CA SER A 75 23.70 -12.54 8.07
C SER A 75 22.85 -11.93 6.95
N GLN A 76 22.27 -12.76 6.07
CA GLN A 76 21.37 -12.30 5.01
C GLN A 76 20.06 -11.72 5.57
N PHE A 77 19.53 -12.30 6.65
CA PHE A 77 18.36 -11.76 7.34
C PHE A 77 18.65 -10.37 7.92
N SER A 78 19.80 -10.17 8.56
CA SER A 78 20.21 -8.84 9.07
C SER A 78 20.27 -7.79 7.96
N VAL A 79 20.82 -8.14 6.79
CA VAL A 79 20.80 -7.30 5.58
C VAL A 79 19.35 -6.96 5.17
N MET A 80 18.45 -7.95 5.17
CA MET A 80 17.03 -7.73 4.85
C MET A 80 16.34 -6.79 5.85
N VAL A 81 16.64 -6.89 7.15
CA VAL A 81 16.13 -5.97 8.20
C VAL A 81 16.63 -4.55 7.96
N GLN A 82 17.91 -4.36 7.63
CA GLN A 82 18.47 -3.05 7.32
C GLN A 82 17.83 -2.44 6.08
N ALA A 83 17.69 -3.23 5.01
CA ALA A 83 17.00 -2.81 3.80
C ALA A 83 15.52 -2.46 4.08
N HIS A 84 14.84 -3.18 4.97
CA HIS A 84 13.48 -2.85 5.39
C HIS A 84 13.40 -1.48 6.09
N LYS A 85 14.34 -1.19 6.99
CA LYS A 85 14.44 0.12 7.66
C LYS A 85 14.70 1.26 6.66
N LEU A 86 15.62 1.08 5.72
CA LEU A 86 15.88 2.06 4.66
C LEU A 86 14.62 2.35 3.83
N ARG A 87 13.86 1.31 3.46
CA ARG A 87 12.57 1.49 2.77
C ARG A 87 11.53 2.23 3.61
N ALA A 88 11.49 1.96 4.92
CA ALA A 88 10.60 2.67 5.83
C ALA A 88 10.96 4.17 5.93
N LEU A 89 12.24 4.51 5.80
CA LEU A 89 12.76 5.88 5.71
C LEU A 89 12.64 6.49 4.30
N GLY A 90 12.15 5.74 3.31
CA GLY A 90 11.99 6.18 1.92
C GLY A 90 13.21 5.96 1.02
N ASP A 91 14.35 5.52 1.56
CA ASP A 91 15.56 5.20 0.79
C ASP A 91 15.47 3.83 0.13
N ASN A 92 14.72 3.76 -0.97
CA ASN A 92 14.54 2.53 -1.74
C ASN A 92 15.80 2.14 -2.52
N ALA A 93 16.59 3.13 -2.95
CA ALA A 93 17.81 2.91 -3.72
C ALA A 93 18.90 2.27 -2.85
N GLY A 94 19.13 2.83 -1.65
CA GLY A 94 20.04 2.25 -0.66
C GLY A 94 19.61 0.86 -0.23
N ALA A 95 18.32 0.66 0.05
CA ALA A 95 17.78 -0.67 0.38
C ALA A 95 18.01 -1.70 -0.73
N LYS A 96 17.81 -1.30 -2.00
CA LYS A 96 18.04 -2.17 -3.15
C LYS A 96 19.51 -2.55 -3.26
N LYS A 97 20.42 -1.56 -3.21
CA LYS A 97 21.86 -1.80 -3.27
C LYS A 97 22.33 -2.78 -2.19
N LEU A 98 21.84 -2.60 -0.96
CA LEU A 98 22.17 -3.45 0.19
C LEU A 98 21.76 -4.92 -0.06
N LEU A 99 20.58 -5.16 -0.62
CA LEU A 99 20.11 -6.51 -0.97
C LEU A 99 20.91 -7.11 -2.14
N ASP A 100 21.22 -6.30 -3.16
CA ASP A 100 22.00 -6.74 -4.33
C ASP A 100 23.43 -7.15 -3.90
N ASP A 101 24.09 -6.36 -3.06
CA ASP A 101 25.43 -6.63 -2.51
C ASP A 101 25.45 -7.95 -1.71
N ALA A 102 24.37 -8.24 -0.99
CA ALA A 102 24.18 -9.50 -0.26
C ALA A 102 23.67 -10.66 -1.12
N LYS A 103 23.50 -10.45 -2.44
CA LYS A 103 22.94 -11.41 -3.40
C LYS A 103 21.56 -11.95 -3.00
N ILE A 104 20.79 -11.15 -2.25
CA ILE A 104 19.40 -11.45 -1.90
C ILE A 104 18.53 -10.90 -3.02
N THR A 105 18.54 -11.59 -4.16
CA THR A 105 17.65 -11.23 -5.25
C THR A 105 16.23 -11.63 -4.88
N PRO A 106 15.24 -10.71 -4.95
CA PRO A 106 13.85 -11.11 -4.86
C PRO A 106 13.60 -12.18 -5.93
N PRO A 107 12.69 -13.15 -5.69
CA PRO A 107 12.31 -14.10 -6.72
C PRO A 107 11.95 -13.28 -7.95
N GLN A 108 12.75 -13.39 -9.01
CA GLN A 108 12.51 -12.66 -10.24
C GLN A 108 11.08 -13.01 -10.62
N SER A 109 10.17 -12.05 -10.49
CA SER A 109 8.86 -12.18 -11.10
C SER A 109 9.20 -12.38 -12.56
N LYS A 110 9.04 -13.62 -13.05
CA LYS A 110 9.36 -13.99 -14.44
C LYS A 110 8.83 -12.85 -15.30
N GLU A 111 9.74 -12.17 -15.97
CA GLU A 111 9.54 -10.84 -16.57
C GLU A 111 8.51 -10.81 -17.71
N GLY A 112 7.64 -11.80 -17.84
CA GLY A 112 6.76 -11.95 -18.98
C GLY A 112 5.60 -12.91 -18.80
N ASN A 113 4.72 -12.69 -17.81
CA ASN A 113 3.28 -12.93 -17.99
C ASN A 113 2.47 -12.62 -16.72
N GLY A 114 1.46 -11.77 -16.85
CA GLY A 114 0.31 -11.75 -15.95
C GLY A 114 0.11 -10.48 -15.14
N GLY A 115 -0.80 -9.63 -15.62
CA GLY A 115 -1.43 -8.58 -14.83
C GLY A 115 -1.55 -7.27 -15.58
N MET A 116 -2.78 -6.88 -15.92
CA MET A 116 -3.22 -5.66 -16.61
C MET A 116 -2.63 -4.30 -16.14
N GLY A 117 -1.72 -4.26 -15.17
CA GLY A 117 -1.01 -3.04 -14.73
C GLY A 117 0.10 -2.55 -15.66
N SER A 118 0.58 -3.37 -16.61
CA SER A 118 1.73 -3.00 -17.48
C SER A 118 1.41 -1.91 -18.51
N LYS A 119 0.13 -1.59 -18.80
CA LYS A 119 -0.21 -0.42 -19.63
C LYS A 119 0.02 0.92 -18.93
N LEU A 120 0.18 0.96 -17.60
CA LEU A 120 0.68 2.14 -16.88
C LEU A 120 2.22 2.15 -16.77
N GLY A 121 2.89 1.01 -16.98
CA GLY A 121 4.33 0.83 -16.76
C GLY A 121 5.25 1.18 -17.93
N LYS A 122 4.72 1.38 -19.14
CA LYS A 122 5.51 1.90 -20.29
C LYS A 122 5.37 3.41 -20.50
N ARG A 123 4.98 4.13 -19.46
CA ARG A 123 5.21 5.55 -19.37
C ARG A 123 6.68 5.76 -19.00
N LYS A 124 7.51 6.13 -20.00
CA LYS A 124 8.94 6.51 -19.87
C LYS A 124 9.19 7.58 -18.78
N ASP A 125 8.12 8.15 -18.26
CA ASP A 125 7.97 9.20 -17.27
C ASP A 125 7.90 8.69 -15.81
N MET A 126 7.74 7.39 -15.53
CA MET A 126 7.73 6.88 -14.14
C MET A 126 9.09 6.96 -13.42
N THR A 127 10.21 6.92 -14.15
CA THR A 127 11.55 7.15 -13.58
C THR A 127 11.79 8.61 -13.23
N ALA A 128 10.98 9.54 -13.73
CA ALA A 128 11.10 10.97 -13.46
C ALA A 128 10.52 11.38 -12.10
N PHE A 129 9.79 10.49 -11.41
CA PHE A 129 9.27 10.80 -10.07
C PHE A 129 10.36 10.70 -9.02
N THR A 130 10.45 11.73 -8.18
CA THR A 130 11.30 11.71 -6.98
C THR A 130 10.79 10.68 -5.97
N ASP A 131 11.63 10.25 -5.04
CA ASP A 131 11.22 9.29 -4.00
C ASP A 131 10.11 9.84 -3.08
N THR A 132 10.12 11.15 -2.86
CA THR A 132 9.03 11.88 -2.20
C THR A 132 7.72 11.75 -2.98
N GLN A 133 7.75 11.97 -4.30
CA GLN A 133 6.56 11.84 -5.16
C GLN A 133 6.02 10.40 -5.18
N LYS A 134 6.90 9.40 -5.22
CA LYS A 134 6.48 7.98 -5.12
C LYS A 134 5.82 7.66 -3.78
N THR A 135 6.25 8.30 -2.70
CA THR A 135 5.67 8.14 -1.36
C THR A 135 4.28 8.76 -1.29
N VAL A 136 4.15 10.00 -1.78
CA VAL A 136 2.86 10.69 -1.89
C VAL A 136 1.87 9.88 -2.76
N MET A 137 2.33 9.33 -3.87
CA MET A 137 1.48 8.51 -4.73
C MET A 137 0.99 7.23 -4.04
N ARG A 138 1.82 6.60 -3.20
CA ARG A 138 1.40 5.45 -2.37
C ARG A 138 0.34 5.84 -1.34
N GLN A 139 0.51 6.97 -0.65
CA GLN A 139 -0.49 7.48 0.30
C GLN A 139 -1.81 7.82 -0.40
N ALA A 140 -1.75 8.49 -1.55
CA ALA A 140 -2.92 8.79 -2.37
C ALA A 140 -3.67 7.51 -2.82
N LEU A 141 -2.95 6.43 -3.14
CA LEU A 141 -3.57 5.15 -3.47
C LEU A 141 -4.29 4.52 -2.27
N LEU A 142 -3.78 4.68 -1.04
CA LEU A 142 -4.46 4.21 0.17
C LEU A 142 -5.76 5.00 0.41
N LEU A 143 -5.69 6.33 0.33
CA LEU A 143 -6.86 7.21 0.46
C LEU A 143 -7.96 6.85 -0.56
N ARG A 144 -7.58 6.55 -1.81
CA ARG A 144 -8.55 6.11 -2.83
C ARG A 144 -9.17 4.76 -2.54
N LYS A 145 -8.42 3.80 -1.97
CA LYS A 145 -8.99 2.51 -1.53
C LYS A 145 -10.01 2.71 -0.42
N GLU A 146 -9.85 3.75 0.40
CA GLU A 146 -10.79 4.17 1.43
C GLU A 146 -11.94 5.03 0.89
N GLY A 147 -12.00 5.32 -0.42
CA GLY A 147 -13.02 6.18 -1.03
C GLY A 147 -12.73 7.68 -0.96
N LYS A 148 -11.66 8.10 -0.29
CA LYS A 148 -11.25 9.51 -0.11
C LYS A 148 -10.53 10.07 -1.34
N THR A 149 -11.23 10.11 -2.47
CA THR A 149 -10.65 10.50 -3.75
C THR A 149 -10.18 11.96 -3.78
N THR A 150 -10.95 12.88 -3.21
CA THR A 150 -10.63 14.31 -3.13
C THR A 150 -9.37 14.59 -2.31
N GLU A 151 -9.20 13.93 -1.17
CA GLU A 151 -7.99 14.04 -0.34
C GLU A 151 -6.77 13.50 -1.08
N ALA A 152 -6.90 12.35 -1.74
CA ALA A 152 -5.83 11.77 -2.55
C ALA A 152 -5.38 12.71 -3.68
N ASP A 153 -6.32 13.34 -4.37
CA ASP A 153 -6.04 14.27 -5.46
C ASP A 153 -5.36 15.55 -4.96
N THR A 154 -5.81 16.06 -3.81
CA THR A 154 -5.19 17.20 -3.14
C THR A 154 -3.74 16.88 -2.75
N LEU A 155 -3.50 15.69 -2.19
CA LEU A 155 -2.17 15.23 -1.81
C LEU A 155 -1.23 15.14 -3.02
N LEU A 156 -1.69 14.57 -4.13
CA LEU A 156 -0.92 14.46 -5.39
C LEU A 156 -0.59 15.85 -5.96
N LYS A 157 -1.58 16.75 -6.00
CA LYS A 157 -1.41 18.11 -6.51
C LYS A 157 -0.38 18.89 -5.69
N ASN A 158 -0.44 18.80 -4.36
CA ASN A 158 0.52 19.46 -3.47
C ASN A 158 1.96 18.96 -3.67
N ALA A 159 2.13 17.71 -4.11
CA ALA A 159 3.44 17.14 -4.46
C ALA A 159 3.90 17.46 -5.88
N GLY A 160 3.20 18.35 -6.59
CA GLY A 160 3.47 18.67 -7.99
C GLY A 160 3.24 17.50 -8.95
N ILE A 161 2.59 16.42 -8.49
CA ILE A 161 2.24 15.28 -9.31
C ILE A 161 0.94 15.65 -10.00
N ASN A 162 1.07 16.26 -11.17
CA ASN A 162 -0.09 16.53 -12.01
C ASN A 162 -0.49 15.20 -12.65
N THR A 163 -1.22 14.38 -11.91
CA THR A 163 -1.69 13.14 -12.48
C THR A 163 -2.67 13.51 -13.59
N PRO A 164 -2.46 13.05 -14.84
CA PRO A 164 -3.49 13.12 -15.86
C PRO A 164 -4.54 12.09 -15.49
N PHE A 165 -5.19 12.27 -14.35
CA PHE A 165 -6.47 11.68 -14.10
C PHE A 165 -7.33 12.26 -15.18
N HIS A 166 -7.72 11.40 -16.12
CA HIS A 166 -8.83 11.67 -16.98
C HIS A 166 -9.98 12.12 -16.08
N LYS A 167 -10.18 13.44 -15.98
CA LYS A 167 -11.43 14.05 -15.54
C LYS A 167 -12.47 13.48 -16.50
N GLY A 168 -13.05 12.35 -16.12
CA GLY A 168 -13.75 11.47 -17.04
C GLY A 168 -12.84 10.65 -17.94
N GLY A 169 -12.64 9.36 -17.62
CA GLY A 169 -12.75 8.38 -18.71
C GLY A 169 -14.10 8.60 -19.42
N LYS A 170 -14.28 8.21 -20.68
CA LYS A 170 -15.42 8.52 -21.59
C LYS A 170 -16.84 8.69 -20.98
N GLY A 171 -17.13 8.21 -19.77
CA GLY A 171 -18.32 8.60 -18.98
C GLY A 171 -18.34 10.03 -18.37
N GLY A 172 -17.25 10.79 -18.30
CA GLY A 172 -17.27 12.16 -17.75
C GLY A 172 -17.94 13.18 -18.66
N GLU A 173 -17.87 12.97 -19.98
CA GLU A 173 -18.59 13.80 -20.95
C GLU A 173 -20.10 13.55 -20.85
N GLY A 174 -20.51 12.28 -20.77
CA GLY A 174 -21.91 11.91 -20.54
C GLY A 174 -22.46 12.47 -19.22
N MET A 175 -21.66 12.46 -18.15
CA MET A 175 -22.08 13.03 -16.86
C MET A 175 -22.13 14.56 -16.88
N LYS A 176 -21.24 15.24 -17.61
CA LYS A 176 -21.30 16.70 -17.78
C LYS A 176 -22.56 17.12 -18.54
N THR A 177 -22.88 16.41 -19.63
CA THR A 177 -24.12 16.65 -20.39
C THR A 177 -25.35 16.37 -19.52
N PHE A 178 -25.35 15.27 -18.77
CA PHE A 178 -26.41 14.95 -17.82
C PHE A 178 -26.61 16.06 -16.78
N MET A 179 -25.53 16.51 -16.12
CA MET A 179 -25.59 17.58 -15.10
C MET A 179 -26.02 18.93 -15.68
N SER A 180 -25.75 19.20 -16.96
CA SER A 180 -26.18 20.44 -17.61
C SER A 180 -27.70 20.51 -17.84
N GLY A 181 -28.37 19.35 -17.93
CA GLY A 181 -29.82 19.26 -18.06
C GLY A 181 -30.58 19.31 -16.72
N LEU A 182 -29.88 19.34 -15.59
CA LEU A 182 -30.50 19.39 -14.27
C LEU A 182 -30.83 20.83 -13.85
N THR A 183 -31.94 20.98 -13.13
CA THR A 183 -32.26 22.25 -12.43
C THR A 183 -31.28 22.48 -11.28
N ASP A 184 -31.20 23.72 -10.77
CA ASP A 184 -30.28 24.03 -9.67
C ASP A 184 -30.63 23.27 -8.39
N THR A 185 -31.92 23.04 -8.13
CA THR A 185 -32.37 22.16 -7.04
C THR A 185 -31.89 20.73 -7.22
N GLN A 186 -31.97 20.18 -8.45
CA GLN A 186 -31.48 18.83 -8.73
C GLN A 186 -29.96 18.72 -8.61
N LYS A 187 -29.20 19.77 -8.97
CA LYS A 187 -27.75 19.82 -8.75
C LYS A 187 -27.40 19.79 -7.27
N ALA A 188 -28.09 20.59 -6.45
CA ALA A 188 -27.88 20.59 -5.00
C ALA A 188 -28.17 19.21 -4.37
N ILE A 189 -29.21 18.52 -4.86
CA ILE A 189 -29.52 17.14 -4.44
C ILE A 189 -28.43 16.17 -4.88
N MET A 190 -27.88 16.31 -6.08
CA MET A 190 -26.76 15.48 -6.54
C MET A 190 -25.51 15.68 -5.67
N ASP A 191 -25.23 16.91 -5.23
CA ASP A 191 -24.12 17.19 -4.32
C ASP A 191 -24.34 16.53 -2.95
N GLN A 192 -25.55 16.60 -2.39
CA GLN A 192 -25.91 15.91 -1.15
C GLN A 192 -25.80 14.38 -1.30
N ALA A 193 -26.30 13.83 -2.41
CA ALA A 193 -26.19 12.41 -2.69
C ALA A 193 -24.72 11.98 -2.86
N HIS A 194 -23.87 12.83 -3.44
CA HIS A 194 -22.43 12.58 -3.53
C HIS A 194 -21.80 12.45 -2.15
N THR A 195 -22.07 13.39 -1.25
CA THR A 195 -21.60 13.31 0.15
C THR A 195 -22.09 12.05 0.87
N LEU A 196 -23.34 11.64 0.64
CA LEU A 196 -23.85 10.37 1.19
C LEU A 196 -23.10 9.15 0.63
N MET A 197 -22.81 9.13 -0.67
CA MET A 197 -22.02 8.07 -1.30
C MET A 197 -20.59 8.00 -0.78
N GLU A 198 -19.93 9.15 -0.58
CA GLU A 198 -18.58 9.23 0.01
C GLU A 198 -18.56 8.64 1.42
N ASN A 199 -19.64 8.86 2.19
CA ASN A 199 -19.82 8.28 3.53
C ASN A 199 -20.31 6.81 3.52
N GLY A 200 -20.37 6.17 2.35
CA GLY A 200 -20.82 4.77 2.21
C GLY A 200 -22.34 4.57 2.29
N LYS A 201 -23.13 5.64 2.43
CA LYS A 201 -24.60 5.61 2.55
C LYS A 201 -25.28 5.58 1.18
N LYS A 202 -25.00 4.53 0.40
CA LYS A 202 -25.42 4.43 -1.01
C LYS A 202 -26.93 4.34 -1.18
N ASP A 203 -27.63 3.66 -0.28
CA ASP A 203 -29.08 3.49 -0.35
C ASP A 203 -29.81 4.82 -0.08
N GLU A 204 -29.36 5.57 0.94
CA GLU A 204 -29.88 6.91 1.23
C GLU A 204 -29.66 7.86 0.04
N ALA A 205 -28.47 7.84 -0.57
CA ALA A 205 -28.17 8.63 -1.75
C ALA A 205 -29.08 8.28 -2.94
N SER A 206 -29.32 6.98 -3.16
CA SER A 206 -30.20 6.49 -4.23
C SER A 206 -31.64 6.97 -4.06
N VAL A 207 -32.18 6.88 -2.84
CA VAL A 207 -33.53 7.38 -2.52
C VAL A 207 -33.63 8.89 -2.75
N LEU A 208 -32.62 9.65 -2.31
CA LEU A 208 -32.57 11.11 -2.48
C LEU A 208 -32.62 11.51 -3.96
N ILE A 209 -31.82 10.86 -4.81
CA ILE A 209 -31.80 11.08 -6.26
C ILE A 209 -33.14 10.71 -6.90
N LYS A 210 -33.73 9.57 -6.53
CA LYS A 210 -35.03 9.11 -7.06
C LYS A 210 -36.16 10.07 -6.71
N ASN A 211 -36.20 10.56 -5.46
CA ASN A 211 -37.23 11.50 -5.01
C ASN A 211 -37.14 12.85 -5.72
N ALA A 212 -35.96 13.23 -6.20
CA ALA A 212 -35.75 14.42 -7.01
C ALA A 212 -36.14 14.26 -8.50
N GLY A 213 -36.67 13.10 -8.87
CA GLY A 213 -37.00 12.76 -10.26
C GLY A 213 -35.77 12.63 -11.16
N ILE A 214 -34.58 12.46 -10.59
CA ILE A 214 -33.33 12.35 -11.34
C ILE A 214 -33.15 10.90 -11.77
N THR A 215 -33.26 10.64 -13.08
CA THR A 215 -33.04 9.29 -13.63
C THR A 215 -31.59 9.15 -14.06
N LEU A 216 -30.79 8.40 -13.29
CA LEU A 216 -29.39 8.14 -13.66
C LEU A 216 -29.34 7.23 -14.89
N PRO A 217 -28.57 7.58 -15.94
CA PRO A 217 -28.36 6.68 -17.06
C PRO A 217 -27.70 5.39 -16.56
N LEU A 218 -28.37 4.26 -16.77
CA LEU A 218 -27.82 2.95 -16.40
C LEU A 218 -26.48 2.76 -17.11
N ARG A 219 -25.49 2.23 -16.39
CA ARG A 219 -24.12 2.03 -16.90
C ARG A 219 -24.06 1.18 -18.18
N SER A 220 -25.10 0.40 -18.45
CA SER A 220 -25.27 -0.40 -19.68
C SER A 220 -25.64 0.42 -20.92
N GLN A 221 -26.14 1.65 -20.75
CA GLN A 221 -26.56 2.56 -21.83
C GLN A 221 -25.45 3.51 -22.29
N LEU A 222 -24.28 3.47 -21.64
CA LEU A 222 -23.12 4.35 -21.91
C LEU A 222 -22.01 3.64 -22.72
N GLN A 223 -22.37 2.66 -23.55
CA GLN A 223 -21.43 1.93 -24.42
C GLN A 223 -21.17 2.66 -25.75
#